data_AF-E8M1Y7-F1
#
_entry.id   AF-E8M1Y7-F1
#
_cell.length_a   1.000
_cell.length_b   1.000
_cell.length_c   1.000
_cell.angle_alpha   90.00
_cell.angle_beta   90.00
_cell.angle_gamma   90.00
#
_symmetry.space_group_name_H-M   'P 1'
#
loop_
_entity.id
_entity.type
_entity.pdbx_description
1 polymer ?
#
loop_
_entity_poly.entity_id
_entity_poly.type
_entity_poly.pdbx_seq_one_letter_code
_entity_poly.pdbx_strand_id
1 'polypeptide(L)'
;MITAYIGIGSNIDRRKHIQVAVQELSQLGRDIRLSTIFECEAVGFDSNSFYNLVVEMKTSLELADFARQLRAIELKWGRSANAGKLEPRTIDLDIILFGEEVSQAQPELPRSDIFKYAFVLQPMLELCPYLIVPSDGRSIEQIWQQSRFETELVPVPVWFNQ
;
A
#
# COMPACT_ATOMS: atom_id res chain seq x y z
N MET A 1 -19.34 2.50 -7.06
CA MET A 1 -17.99 2.94 -6.63
C MET A 1 -17.39 1.83 -5.81
N ILE A 2 -16.13 1.52 -6.10
CA ILE A 2 -15.40 0.39 -5.54
C ILE A 2 -14.47 0.92 -4.46
N THR A 3 -14.50 0.30 -3.28
CA THR A 3 -13.54 0.61 -2.21
C THR A 3 -12.24 -0.14 -2.49
N ALA A 4 -11.12 0.58 -2.52
CA ALA A 4 -9.79 0.03 -2.75
C ALA A 4 -8.87 0.36 -1.58
N TYR A 5 -7.95 -0.57 -1.29
CA TYR A 5 -6.92 -0.40 -0.27
C TYR A 5 -5.55 -0.49 -0.93
N ILE A 6 -4.77 0.60 -0.85
CA ILE A 6 -3.53 0.76 -1.58
C ILE A 6 -2.38 0.89 -0.59
N GLY A 7 -1.39 0.01 -0.69
CA GLY A 7 -0.12 0.16 0.01
C GLY A 7 0.74 1.19 -0.70
N ILE A 8 1.36 2.09 0.07
CA ILE A 8 2.36 3.03 -0.40
C ILE A 8 3.66 2.73 0.33
N GLY A 9 4.75 2.54 -0.43
CA GLY A 9 6.10 2.33 0.10
C GLY A 9 7.12 3.31 -0.51
N SER A 10 8.05 3.81 0.30
CA SER A 10 9.20 4.61 -0.20
C SER A 10 10.40 4.59 0.74
N ASN A 11 11.62 4.46 0.20
CA ASN A 11 12.88 4.57 0.96
C ASN A 11 13.87 5.62 0.43
N ILE A 12 13.57 6.30 -0.68
CA ILE A 12 14.32 7.47 -1.19
C ILE A 12 13.44 8.70 -1.05
N ASP A 13 13.97 9.81 -0.52
CA ASP A 13 13.21 11.06 -0.31
C ASP A 13 11.81 10.79 0.25
N ARG A 14 11.71 9.79 1.14
CA ARG A 14 10.46 9.13 1.55
C ARG A 14 9.37 10.10 1.96
N ARG A 15 9.72 11.23 2.59
CA ARG A 15 8.74 12.28 2.93
C ARG A 15 8.08 12.92 1.71
N LYS A 16 8.88 13.29 0.71
CA LYS A 16 8.38 13.85 -0.55
C LYS A 16 7.50 12.84 -1.27
N HIS A 17 7.95 11.61 -1.36
CA HIS A 17 7.31 10.57 -2.16
C HIS A 17 6.03 10.01 -1.54
N ILE A 18 5.96 9.86 -0.22
CA ILE A 18 4.70 9.57 0.48
C ILE A 18 3.68 10.68 0.23
N GLN A 19 4.07 11.95 0.41
CA GLN A 19 3.16 13.08 0.21
C GLN A 19 2.62 13.13 -1.23
N VAL A 20 3.50 12.98 -2.22
CA VAL A 20 3.12 12.96 -3.63
C VAL A 20 2.21 11.78 -3.95
N ALA A 21 2.52 10.57 -3.47
CA ALA A 21 1.69 9.40 -3.70
C ALA A 21 0.26 9.62 -3.21
N VAL A 22 0.09 10.18 -2.01
CA VAL A 22 -1.24 10.53 -1.47
C VAL A 22 -1.93 11.57 -2.36
N GLN A 23 -1.23 12.62 -2.79
CA GLN A 23 -1.79 13.65 -3.68
C GLN A 23 -2.24 13.10 -5.04
N GLU A 24 -1.52 12.15 -5.61
CA GLU A 24 -1.87 11.51 -6.88
C GLU A 24 -3.07 10.57 -6.70
N LEU A 25 -3.12 9.79 -5.61
CA LEU A 25 -4.27 8.94 -5.29
C LEU A 25 -5.55 9.76 -5.07
N SER A 26 -5.45 10.95 -4.47
CA SER A 26 -6.56 11.90 -4.32
C SER A 26 -7.15 12.37 -5.66
N GLN A 27 -6.43 12.21 -6.77
CA GLN A 27 -6.93 12.54 -8.11
C GLN A 27 -7.64 11.33 -8.77
N LEU A 28 -7.38 10.10 -8.31
CA LEU A 28 -7.94 8.86 -8.86
C LEU A 28 -9.22 8.39 -8.16
N GLY A 29 -9.59 9.04 -7.05
CA GLY A 29 -10.77 8.69 -6.28
C GLY A 29 -11.08 9.70 -5.20
N ARG A 30 -11.92 9.28 -4.25
CA ARG A 30 -12.45 10.13 -3.18
C ARG A 30 -12.55 9.35 -1.87
N ASP A 31 -13.05 10.02 -0.83
CA ASP A 31 -13.23 9.44 0.51
C ASP A 31 -11.91 8.84 1.04
N ILE A 32 -10.80 9.54 0.83
CA ILE A 32 -9.47 9.04 1.19
C ILE A 32 -9.30 9.03 2.70
N ARG A 33 -8.87 7.88 3.23
CA ARG A 33 -8.42 7.71 4.62
C ARG A 33 -7.02 7.10 4.61
N LEU A 34 -6.13 7.68 5.40
CA LEU A 34 -4.75 7.21 5.55
C LEU A 34 -4.61 6.46 6.87
N SER A 35 -3.88 5.35 6.87
CA SER A 35 -3.36 4.79 8.12
C SER A 35 -2.26 5.68 8.69
N THR A 36 -1.78 5.33 9.87
CA THR A 36 -0.49 5.78 10.36
C THR A 36 0.61 5.44 9.34
N ILE A 37 1.57 6.35 9.18
CA ILE A 37 2.80 6.09 8.43
C ILE A 37 3.74 5.35 9.37
N PHE A 38 4.24 4.19 8.96
CA PHE A 38 5.20 3.41 9.73
C PHE A 38 6.57 3.41 9.06
N GLU A 39 7.60 3.61 9.87
CA GLU A 39 8.99 3.36 9.50
C GLU A 39 9.38 1.93 9.88
N CYS A 40 9.98 1.20 8.94
CA CYS A 40 10.57 -0.11 9.20
C CYS A 40 11.81 -0.37 8.34
N GLU A 41 12.68 -1.26 8.80
CA GLU A 41 13.82 -1.70 8.01
C GLU A 41 13.39 -2.45 6.74
N ALA A 42 14.28 -2.47 5.76
CA ALA A 42 14.07 -3.20 4.53
C ALA A 42 14.06 -4.72 4.78
N VAL A 43 13.08 -5.41 4.22
CA VAL A 43 12.99 -6.87 4.34
C VAL A 43 13.81 -7.52 3.22
N GLY A 44 14.84 -8.27 3.58
CA GLY A 44 15.60 -9.13 2.67
C GLY A 44 16.78 -8.48 1.94
N PHE A 45 17.12 -7.22 2.23
CA PHE A 45 18.31 -6.54 1.71
C PHE A 45 18.69 -5.33 2.57
N ASP A 46 19.95 -4.90 2.51
CA ASP A 46 20.43 -3.70 3.21
C ASP A 46 20.05 -2.43 2.43
N SER A 47 19.30 -1.52 3.07
CA SER A 47 18.97 -0.20 2.54
C SER A 47 18.42 0.73 3.62
N ASN A 48 18.20 2.01 3.28
CA ASN A 48 17.48 2.94 4.14
C ASN A 48 16.10 2.39 4.54
N SER A 49 15.66 2.72 5.76
CA SER A 49 14.33 2.35 6.24
C SER A 49 13.23 2.93 5.34
N PHE A 50 12.17 2.14 5.16
CA PHE A 50 11.00 2.48 4.36
C PHE A 50 9.99 3.24 5.19
N TYR A 51 9.28 4.17 4.57
CA TYR A 51 7.96 4.58 5.02
C TYR A 51 6.90 3.77 4.30
N ASN A 52 6.00 3.17 5.07
CA ASN A 52 4.87 2.39 4.58
C ASN A 52 3.56 2.91 5.20
N LEU A 53 2.51 2.97 4.40
CA LEU A 53 1.15 3.22 4.86
C LEU A 53 0.15 2.54 3.94
N VAL A 54 -1.09 2.41 4.41
CA VAL A 54 -2.22 1.98 3.58
C VAL A 54 -3.19 3.13 3.43
N VAL A 55 -3.75 3.25 2.22
CA VAL A 55 -4.79 4.21 1.87
C VAL A 55 -6.06 3.46 1.55
N GLU A 56 -7.15 3.79 2.24
CA GLU A 56 -8.49 3.45 1.80
C GLU A 56 -9.01 4.58 0.91
N MET A 57 -9.63 4.22 -0.22
CA MET A 57 -10.28 5.18 -1.11
C MET A 57 -11.45 4.54 -1.87
N LYS A 58 -12.32 5.38 -2.42
CA LYS A 58 -13.34 4.95 -3.39
C LYS A 58 -13.00 5.45 -4.78
N THR A 59 -13.05 4.55 -5.76
CA THR A 59 -12.86 4.87 -7.17
C THR A 59 -14.04 4.40 -8.03
N SER A 60 -14.20 5.00 -9.21
CA SER A 60 -15.10 4.54 -10.27
C SER A 60 -14.35 3.84 -11.41
N LEU A 61 -13.02 3.78 -11.33
CA LEU A 61 -12.21 3.04 -12.31
C LEU A 61 -12.38 1.55 -12.09
N GLU A 62 -12.39 0.79 -13.18
CA GLU A 62 -12.26 -0.67 -13.13
C GLU A 62 -10.83 -1.05 -12.76
N LEU A 63 -10.65 -2.26 -12.21
CA LEU A 63 -9.35 -2.74 -11.70
C LEU A 63 -8.21 -2.55 -12.71
N ALA A 64 -8.42 -2.91 -13.98
CA ALA A 64 -7.39 -2.82 -15.01
C ALA A 64 -6.97 -1.37 -15.32
N ASP A 65 -7.91 -0.43 -15.33
CA ASP A 65 -7.61 0.98 -15.55
C ASP A 65 -6.98 1.61 -14.32
N PHE A 66 -7.45 1.26 -13.12
CA PHE A 66 -6.88 1.70 -11.87
C PHE A 66 -5.42 1.25 -11.72
N ALA A 67 -5.13 -0.03 -11.98
CA ALA A 67 -3.76 -0.55 -11.99
C ALA A 67 -2.85 0.17 -13.00
N ARG A 68 -3.39 0.52 -14.18
CA ARG A 68 -2.65 1.31 -15.19
C ARG A 68 -2.32 2.71 -14.67
N GLN A 69 -3.24 3.36 -13.95
CA GLN A 69 -3.01 4.69 -13.37
C GLN A 69 -1.96 4.65 -12.25
N LEU A 70 -2.03 3.66 -11.35
CA LEU A 70 -0.99 3.47 -10.33
C LEU A 70 0.39 3.30 -10.97
N ARG A 71 0.48 2.45 -11.99
CA ARG A 71 1.73 2.26 -12.72
C ARG A 71 2.23 3.55 -13.36
N ALA A 72 1.35 4.38 -13.91
CA ALA A 72 1.72 5.66 -14.49
C ALA A 72 2.29 6.64 -13.43
N ILE A 73 1.74 6.64 -12.21
CA ILE A 73 2.25 7.44 -11.08
C ILE A 73 3.65 6.99 -10.69
N GLU A 74 3.88 5.68 -10.55
CA GLU A 74 5.22 5.13 -10.26
C GLU A 74 6.25 5.52 -11.34
N LEU A 75 5.87 5.44 -12.62
CA LEU A 75 6.72 5.86 -13.74
C LEU A 75 7.05 7.35 -13.66
N LYS A 76 6.04 8.19 -13.42
CA LYS A 76 6.17 9.65 -13.35
C LYS A 76 7.14 10.10 -12.25
N TRP A 77 7.13 9.43 -11.11
CA TRP A 77 7.86 9.86 -9.92
C TRP A 77 9.09 9.05 -9.58
N GLY A 78 9.33 7.93 -10.25
CA GLY A 78 10.40 7.02 -9.82
C GLY A 78 11.00 6.07 -10.82
N ARG A 79 10.39 5.85 -11.99
CA ARG A 79 10.99 4.96 -12.98
C ARG A 79 11.65 5.79 -14.09
N SER A 80 12.98 5.87 -14.06
CA SER A 80 13.68 6.13 -15.32
C SER A 80 13.30 5.00 -16.30
N ALA A 81 13.03 5.32 -17.56
CA ALA A 81 12.60 4.32 -18.55
C ALA A 81 13.60 3.14 -18.72
N ASN A 82 14.81 3.25 -18.17
CA ASN A 82 15.93 2.32 -18.28
C ASN A 82 16.32 1.63 -16.95
N ALA A 83 15.60 1.81 -15.84
CA ALA A 83 16.01 1.28 -14.53
C ALA A 83 15.87 -0.26 -14.42
N GLY A 84 16.93 -0.93 -13.92
CA GLY A 84 17.00 -2.37 -13.68
C GLY A 84 16.20 -2.84 -12.45
N LYS A 85 16.07 -4.17 -12.25
CA LYS A 85 15.29 -4.81 -11.18
C LYS A 85 15.77 -4.53 -9.73
N LEU A 86 16.92 -3.88 -9.55
CA LEU A 86 17.64 -3.71 -8.28
C LEU A 86 18.05 -2.25 -8.02
N GLU A 87 17.21 -1.29 -8.38
CA GLU A 87 17.43 0.12 -8.05
C GLU A 87 16.46 0.59 -6.95
N PRO A 88 16.88 1.53 -6.09
CA PRO A 88 16.09 1.96 -4.94
C PRO A 88 14.74 2.55 -5.39
N ARG A 89 13.68 2.25 -4.63
CA ARG A 89 12.29 2.55 -5.02
C ARG A 89 11.89 3.95 -4.58
N THR A 90 11.59 4.79 -5.55
CA THR A 90 11.18 6.18 -5.33
C THR A 90 9.75 6.21 -4.77
N ILE A 91 8.80 5.53 -5.42
CA ILE A 91 7.41 5.29 -4.96
C ILE A 91 7.03 3.86 -5.40
N ASP A 92 6.38 3.11 -4.50
CA ASP A 92 5.79 1.80 -4.76
C ASP A 92 4.28 1.87 -4.41
N LEU A 93 3.40 1.52 -5.37
CA LEU A 93 1.95 1.59 -5.20
C LEU A 93 1.30 0.24 -5.47
N ASP A 94 0.78 -0.35 -4.41
CA ASP A 94 0.36 -1.73 -4.41
C ASP A 94 -1.13 -1.86 -4.11
N ILE A 95 -1.91 -2.44 -5.03
CA ILE A 95 -3.31 -2.78 -4.76
C ILE A 95 -3.32 -3.96 -3.79
N ILE A 96 -3.84 -3.74 -2.58
CA ILE A 96 -3.97 -4.77 -1.54
C ILE A 96 -5.32 -5.47 -1.66
N LEU A 97 -6.39 -4.68 -1.79
CA LEU A 97 -7.77 -5.11 -1.97
C LEU A 97 -8.49 -4.15 -2.93
N PHE A 98 -9.42 -4.68 -3.71
CA PHE A 98 -10.22 -3.91 -4.68
C PHE A 98 -11.65 -4.43 -4.71
N GLY A 99 -12.53 -3.87 -3.89
CA GLY A 99 -13.88 -4.41 -3.67
C GLY A 99 -13.81 -5.87 -3.25
N GLU A 100 -14.57 -6.71 -3.94
CA GLU A 100 -14.63 -8.17 -3.74
C GLU A 100 -13.81 -8.95 -4.79
N GLU A 101 -12.94 -8.27 -5.55
CA GLU A 101 -12.15 -8.89 -6.61
C GLU A 101 -11.20 -9.96 -6.07
N VAL A 102 -11.16 -11.09 -6.76
CA VAL A 102 -10.24 -12.21 -6.49
C VAL A 102 -9.55 -12.59 -7.78
N SER A 103 -8.23 -12.49 -7.81
CA SER A 103 -7.40 -12.76 -8.97
C SER A 103 -6.09 -13.41 -8.57
N GLN A 104 -5.76 -14.53 -9.23
CA GLN A 104 -4.43 -15.15 -9.16
C GLN A 104 -3.47 -14.60 -10.24
N ALA A 105 -4.00 -13.86 -11.22
CA ALA A 105 -3.21 -13.15 -12.22
C ALA A 105 -2.79 -11.78 -11.71
N GLN A 106 -1.97 -11.03 -12.46
CA GLN A 106 -1.54 -9.68 -12.07
C GLN A 106 -2.64 -8.63 -12.35
N PRO A 107 -2.99 -7.78 -11.36
CA PRO A 107 -2.53 -7.78 -9.97
C PRO A 107 -3.18 -8.93 -9.15
N GLU A 108 -2.37 -9.60 -8.32
CA GLU A 108 -2.84 -10.65 -7.40
C GLU A 108 -3.73 -10.02 -6.33
N LEU A 109 -4.97 -10.51 -6.17
CA LEU A 109 -5.96 -10.00 -5.22
C LEU A 109 -6.70 -11.15 -4.52
N PRO A 110 -6.92 -11.08 -3.19
CA PRO A 110 -6.22 -10.20 -2.25
C PRO A 110 -4.71 -10.37 -2.32
N ARG A 111 -3.98 -9.28 -2.11
CA ARG A 111 -2.52 -9.35 -2.15
C ARG A 111 -2.00 -10.22 -1.02
N SER A 112 -1.11 -11.16 -1.34
CA SER A 112 -0.56 -12.09 -0.36
C SER A 112 0.25 -11.42 0.76
N ASP A 113 0.65 -10.17 0.57
CA ASP A 113 1.38 -9.34 1.53
C ASP A 113 0.62 -9.10 2.84
N ILE A 114 -0.73 -9.12 2.80
CA ILE A 114 -1.60 -9.06 3.98
C ILE A 114 -1.17 -10.10 5.04
N PHE A 115 -0.75 -11.28 4.58
CA PHE A 115 -0.42 -12.40 5.46
C PHE A 115 1.06 -12.48 5.85
N LYS A 116 1.90 -11.64 5.22
CA LYS A 116 3.37 -11.74 5.30
C LYS A 116 4.00 -10.59 6.05
N TYR A 117 3.45 -9.38 5.90
CA TYR A 117 4.14 -8.17 6.31
C TYR A 117 3.32 -7.34 7.29
N ALA A 118 3.92 -7.08 8.46
CA ALA A 118 3.35 -6.21 9.49
C ALA A 118 3.06 -4.81 8.93
N PHE A 119 3.95 -4.27 8.09
CA PHE A 119 3.79 -2.93 7.49
C PHE A 119 2.65 -2.84 6.47
N VAL A 120 1.97 -3.96 6.16
CA VAL A 120 0.71 -3.99 5.41
C VAL A 120 -0.45 -4.24 6.37
N LEU A 121 -0.35 -5.31 7.18
CA LEU A 121 -1.47 -5.74 8.01
C LEU A 121 -1.79 -4.78 9.17
N GLN A 122 -0.79 -4.19 9.82
CA GLN A 122 -1.02 -3.25 10.92
C GLN A 122 -1.73 -1.95 10.45
N PRO A 123 -1.31 -1.31 9.34
CA PRO A 123 -2.11 -0.25 8.70
C PRO A 123 -3.55 -0.64 8.36
N MET A 124 -3.75 -1.85 7.84
CA MET A 124 -5.09 -2.36 7.53
C MET A 124 -5.93 -2.54 8.80
N LEU A 125 -5.31 -3.04 9.89
CA LEU A 125 -5.97 -3.20 11.19
C LEU A 125 -6.45 -1.86 11.75
N GLU A 126 -5.66 -0.80 11.58
CA GLU A 126 -6.03 0.56 11.99
C GLU A 126 -7.23 1.09 11.19
N LEU A 127 -7.25 0.86 9.87
CA LEU A 127 -8.27 1.42 8.98
C LEU A 127 -9.59 0.63 8.99
N CYS A 128 -9.52 -0.69 8.99
CA CYS A 128 -10.64 -1.57 8.70
C CYS A 128 -10.53 -2.95 9.39
N PRO A 129 -10.53 -3.00 10.73
CA PRO A 129 -10.29 -4.25 11.49
C PRO A 129 -11.32 -5.34 11.20
N TYR A 130 -12.56 -4.96 10.89
CA TYR A 130 -13.67 -5.88 10.64
C TYR A 130 -13.87 -6.23 9.16
N LEU A 131 -13.05 -5.70 8.25
CA LEU A 131 -13.13 -6.04 6.84
C LEU A 131 -12.79 -7.52 6.65
N ILE A 132 -13.68 -8.26 5.99
CA ILE A 132 -13.45 -9.66 5.61
C ILE A 132 -12.62 -9.67 4.34
N VAL A 133 -11.51 -10.41 4.35
CA VAL A 133 -10.66 -10.56 3.18
C VAL A 133 -11.34 -11.53 2.20
N PRO A 134 -11.63 -11.12 0.95
CA PRO A 134 -12.23 -11.99 -0.07
C PRO A 134 -11.42 -13.28 -0.23
N SER A 135 -12.09 -14.40 -0.50
CA SER A 135 -11.49 -15.76 -0.60
C SER A 135 -10.87 -16.37 0.67
N ASP A 136 -10.40 -15.57 1.64
CA ASP A 136 -9.86 -16.05 2.91
C ASP A 136 -10.95 -16.22 3.99
N GLY A 137 -11.92 -15.30 4.02
CA GLY A 137 -13.08 -15.37 4.92
C GLY A 137 -12.84 -14.91 6.36
N ARG A 138 -11.59 -14.63 6.75
CA ARG A 138 -11.27 -13.99 8.04
C ARG A 138 -11.30 -12.47 7.93
N SER A 139 -11.54 -11.80 9.05
CA SER A 139 -11.35 -10.35 9.15
C SER A 139 -9.87 -9.98 9.26
N ILE A 140 -9.52 -8.74 8.94
CA ILE A 140 -8.17 -8.19 9.17
C ILE A 140 -7.73 -8.38 10.63
N GLU A 141 -8.62 -8.15 11.60
CA GLU A 141 -8.36 -8.38 13.03
C GLU A 141 -8.06 -9.85 13.35
N GLN A 142 -8.83 -10.78 12.78
CA GLN A 142 -8.60 -12.22 12.97
C GLN A 142 -7.27 -12.67 12.37
N ILE A 143 -6.90 -12.15 11.21
CA ILE A 143 -5.59 -12.41 10.60
C ILE A 143 -4.49 -11.89 11.51
N TRP A 144 -4.60 -10.65 11.99
CA TRP A 144 -3.63 -10.04 12.90
C TRP A 144 -3.40 -10.86 14.17
N GLN A 145 -4.46 -11.33 14.81
CA GLN A 145 -4.37 -12.16 16.03
C GLN A 145 -3.65 -13.50 15.81
N GLN A 146 -3.65 -14.01 14.58
CA GLN A 146 -3.00 -15.27 14.21
C GLN A 146 -1.60 -15.08 13.61
N SER A 147 -1.24 -13.85 13.27
CA SER A 147 0.07 -13.51 12.71
C SER A 147 1.12 -13.35 13.80
N ARG A 148 2.37 -13.63 13.43
CA ARG A 148 3.55 -13.30 14.24
C ARG A 148 4.53 -12.57 13.34
N PHE A 149 4.79 -11.31 13.66
CA PHE A 149 5.74 -10.48 12.93
C PHE A 149 6.92 -10.17 13.84
N GLU A 150 8.12 -10.24 13.28
CA GLU A 150 9.37 -9.89 13.98
C GLU A 150 9.76 -8.42 13.73
N THR A 151 9.18 -7.80 12.69
CA THR A 151 9.47 -6.42 12.30
C THR A 151 8.84 -5.43 13.28
N GLU A 152 9.67 -4.58 13.89
CA GLU A 152 9.21 -3.43 14.66
C GLU A 152 8.77 -2.30 13.72
N LEU A 153 7.60 -1.72 13.99
CA LEU A 153 7.05 -0.61 13.23
C LEU A 153 7.05 0.65 14.09
N VAL A 154 7.77 1.68 13.65
CA VAL A 154 7.85 2.96 14.35
C VAL A 154 6.86 3.94 13.71
N PRO A 155 5.86 4.47 14.45
CA PRO A 155 4.91 5.44 13.89
C PRO A 155 5.61 6.78 13.57
N VAL A 156 5.28 7.35 12.42
CA VAL A 156 5.83 8.61 11.91
C VAL A 156 4.71 9.66 11.82
N PRO A 157 4.87 10.84 12.44
CA PRO A 157 3.89 11.93 12.32
C PRO A 157 3.73 12.41 10.87
N VAL A 158 2.49 12.65 10.46
CA VAL A 158 2.18 13.22 9.15
C VAL A 158 2.68 14.68 9.08
N TRP A 159 3.35 15.05 8.00
CA TRP A 159 3.96 16.39 7.80
C TRP A 159 3.30 17.21 6.68
N PHE A 160 2.20 16.73 6.12
CA PHE A 160 1.48 17.39 5.03
C PHE A 160 -0.02 17.45 5.34
N ASN A 161 -0.69 18.43 4.75
CA ASN A 161 -2.14 18.56 4.86
C ASN A 161 -2.81 17.62 3.84
N GLN A 162 -3.90 16.98 4.27
CA GLN A 162 -4.78 16.18 3.42
C GLN A 162 -5.73 17.09 2.62
#